data_AF-A0A662ZMX2-F1
#
_entry.id   AF-A0A662ZMX2-F1
#
_cell.length_a   1.000
_cell.length_b   1.000
_cell.length_c   1.000
_cell.angle_alpha   90.00
_cell.angle_beta   90.00
_cell.angle_gamma   90.00
#
_symmetry.space_group_name_H-M   'P 1'
#
loop_
_entity.id
_entity.type
_entity.pdbx_description
1 polymer ?
#
loop_
_entity_poly.entity_id
_entity_poly.type
_entity_poly.pdbx_seq_one_letter_code
_entity_poly.pdbx_strand_id
1 'polypeptide(L)'
;MSKMTERARTYRLPNPTTPEDLECRWSKTLRFGDKVILAGHYYNGAGKPSYYGAVYEFLSDDTSCEGEIGIREVSGVDFMDDGHALEWAMKNANN
;
A
#
# COMPACT_ATOMS: atom_id res chain seq x y z
N MET A 1 6.84 11.50 -14.93
CA MET A 1 6.09 10.84 -13.84
C MET A 1 6.99 9.81 -13.21
N SER A 2 7.04 9.73 -11.88
CA SER A 2 7.86 8.74 -11.18
C SER A 2 7.26 7.35 -11.35
N LYS A 3 8.09 6.30 -11.36
CA LYS A 3 7.64 4.88 -11.46
C LYS A 3 6.59 4.55 -10.40
N MET A 4 6.73 5.11 -9.19
CA MET A 4 5.75 4.97 -8.12
C MET A 4 4.36 5.50 -8.50
N THR A 5 4.27 6.68 -9.12
CA THR A 5 3.01 7.30 -9.52
C THR A 5 2.31 6.46 -10.60
N GLU A 6 3.06 5.87 -11.52
CA GLU A 6 2.50 4.98 -12.54
C GLU A 6 1.90 3.72 -11.90
N ARG A 7 2.62 3.08 -10.97
CA ARG A 7 2.14 1.89 -10.27
C ARG A 7 0.94 2.17 -9.38
N ALA A 8 0.98 3.26 -8.61
CA ALA A 8 -0.17 3.69 -7.80
C ALA A 8 -1.43 3.85 -8.67
N ARG A 9 -1.29 4.39 -9.88
CA ARG A 9 -2.40 4.49 -10.85
C ARG A 9 -2.84 3.13 -11.39
N THR A 10 -1.92 2.24 -11.75
CA THR A 10 -2.23 0.87 -12.20
C THR A 10 -3.06 0.12 -11.16
N TYR A 11 -2.69 0.24 -9.89
CA TYR A 11 -3.36 -0.41 -8.77
C TYR A 11 -4.54 0.39 -8.21
N ARG A 12 -4.80 1.58 -8.76
CA ARG A 12 -5.88 2.49 -8.35
C ARG A 12 -5.83 2.81 -6.85
N LEU A 13 -4.62 2.95 -6.34
CA LEU A 13 -4.38 3.33 -4.95
C LEU A 13 -4.85 4.78 -4.74
N PRO A 14 -5.75 5.03 -3.77
CA PRO A 14 -6.23 6.38 -3.48
C PRO A 14 -5.11 7.19 -2.83
N ASN A 15 -5.03 8.46 -3.20
CA ASN A 15 -4.00 9.39 -2.72
C ASN A 15 -4.45 10.86 -2.92
N PRO A 16 -4.68 11.64 -1.85
CA PRO A 16 -4.72 11.21 -0.45
C PRO A 16 -5.95 10.33 -0.12
N THR A 17 -5.94 9.71 1.06
CA THR A 17 -7.04 8.88 1.60
C THR A 17 -6.98 8.83 3.13
N THR A 18 -7.76 7.96 3.79
CA THR A 18 -7.69 7.68 5.23
C THR A 18 -7.41 6.20 5.47
N PRO A 19 -6.83 5.82 6.64
CA PRO A 19 -6.68 4.42 7.03
C PRO A 19 -8.00 3.64 6.94
N GLU A 20 -9.10 4.24 7.39
CA GLU A 20 -10.42 3.59 7.36
C GLU A 20 -10.93 3.31 5.94
N ASP A 21 -10.80 4.27 5.00
CA ASP A 21 -11.21 4.05 3.61
C ASP A 21 -10.34 2.98 2.94
N LEU A 22 -9.05 2.93 3.29
CA LEU A 22 -8.14 1.90 2.81
C LEU A 22 -8.53 0.51 3.35
N GLU A 23 -8.82 0.40 4.66
CA GLU A 23 -9.27 -0.82 5.32
C GLU A 23 -10.61 -1.35 4.78
N CYS A 24 -11.51 -0.44 4.38
CA CYS A 24 -12.79 -0.83 3.79
C CYS A 24 -12.66 -1.39 2.36
N ARG A 25 -11.63 -0.96 1.62
CA ARG A 25 -11.48 -1.27 0.18
C ARG A 25 -10.42 -2.33 -0.10
N TRP A 26 -9.46 -2.52 0.80
CA TRP A 26 -8.40 -3.52 0.67
C TRP A 26 -8.43 -4.52 1.83
N SER A 27 -8.15 -5.79 1.53
CA SER A 27 -8.31 -6.88 2.52
C SER A 27 -7.13 -7.06 3.48
N LYS A 28 -5.96 -6.43 3.23
CA LYS A 28 -4.72 -6.67 3.97
C LYS A 28 -3.98 -5.37 4.27
N THR A 29 -4.69 -4.46 4.92
CA THR A 29 -4.16 -3.22 5.48
C THR A 29 -3.81 -3.43 6.95
N LEU A 30 -2.72 -2.84 7.42
CA LEU A 30 -2.40 -2.81 8.83
C LEU A 30 -1.60 -1.57 9.20
N ARG A 31 -1.77 -1.12 10.44
CA ARG A 31 -0.94 -0.07 11.01
C ARG A 31 0.39 -0.65 11.48
N PHE A 32 1.48 -0.05 11.04
CA PHE A 32 2.85 -0.45 11.38
C PHE A 32 3.64 0.76 11.88
N GLY A 33 3.74 0.90 13.21
CA GLY A 33 4.31 2.11 13.83
C GLY A 33 3.48 3.35 13.49
N ASP A 34 4.15 4.36 12.91
CA ASP A 34 3.53 5.60 12.42
C ASP A 34 3.14 5.53 10.92
N LYS A 35 3.19 4.34 10.31
CA LYS A 35 2.84 4.12 8.91
C LYS A 35 1.61 3.21 8.79
N VAL A 36 0.99 3.24 7.62
CA VAL A 36 -0.02 2.26 7.21
C VAL A 36 0.56 1.46 6.05
N ILE A 37 0.55 0.13 6.16
CA ILE A 37 1.04 -0.75 5.11
C ILE A 37 -0.09 -1.58 4.54
N LEU A 38 0.09 -2.00 3.29
CA LEU A 38 -0.92 -2.70 2.52
C LEU A 38 -0.26 -3.82 1.71
N ALA A 39 -0.88 -5.00 1.71
CA ALA A 39 -0.74 -5.98 0.64
C ALA A 39 -1.99 -5.94 -0.26
N GLY A 40 -1.84 -5.41 -1.47
CA GLY A 40 -2.93 -5.34 -2.44
C GLY A 40 -2.86 -6.47 -3.46
N HIS A 41 -3.99 -6.78 -4.09
CA HIS A 41 -4.09 -7.74 -5.18
C HIS A 41 -4.55 -7.05 -6.46
N TYR A 42 -3.86 -7.33 -7.56
CA TYR A 42 -4.19 -6.89 -8.91
C TYR A 42 -3.96 -8.05 -9.87
N TYR A 43 -5.02 -8.50 -10.55
CA TYR A 43 -4.93 -9.64 -11.46
C TYR A 43 -4.07 -9.30 -12.69
N ASN A 44 -2.90 -9.94 -12.81
CA ASN A 44 -1.96 -9.76 -13.91
C ASN A 44 -1.95 -10.94 -14.91
N GLY A 45 -2.89 -11.88 -14.77
CA GLY A 45 -3.00 -13.09 -15.60
C GLY A 45 -2.78 -14.38 -14.81
N ALA A 46 -3.26 -15.50 -15.37
CA ALA A 46 -3.16 -16.81 -14.73
C ALA A 46 -1.70 -17.23 -14.49
N GLY A 47 -1.40 -17.63 -13.25
CA GLY A 47 -0.06 -18.09 -12.85
C GLY A 47 0.99 -16.98 -12.75
N LYS A 48 0.61 -15.70 -12.83
CA LYS A 48 1.52 -14.56 -12.71
C LYS A 48 1.43 -13.91 -11.33
N PRO A 49 2.53 -13.30 -10.85
CA PRO A 49 2.50 -12.54 -9.61
C PRO A 49 1.47 -11.42 -9.72
N SER A 50 0.57 -11.38 -8.75
CA SER A 50 -0.64 -10.55 -8.74
C SER A 50 -0.80 -9.80 -7.41
N TYR A 51 0.18 -9.85 -6.53
CA TYR A 51 0.19 -9.11 -5.26
C TYR A 51 1.22 -7.99 -5.29
N TYR A 52 0.97 -6.90 -4.58
CA TYR A 52 1.88 -5.76 -4.47
C TYR A 52 1.86 -5.20 -3.06
N GLY A 53 2.97 -4.59 -2.64
CA GLY A 53 3.07 -3.90 -1.37
C GLY A 53 2.91 -2.40 -1.55
N ALA A 54 2.29 -1.72 -0.60
CA ALA A 54 2.28 -0.26 -0.53
C ALA A 54 2.49 0.22 0.90
N VAL A 55 3.12 1.39 1.03
CA VAL A 55 3.37 2.09 2.28
C VAL A 55 2.77 3.48 2.19
N TYR A 56 2.01 3.84 3.22
CA TYR A 56 1.38 5.13 3.39
C TYR A 56 1.92 5.82 4.64
N GLU A 57 1.97 7.15 4.61
CA GLU A 57 2.35 8.01 5.73
C GLU A 57 1.24 9.00 6.05
N PHE A 58 1.10 9.34 7.34
CA PHE A 58 0.21 10.42 7.77
C PHE A 58 0.77 11.76 7.30
N LEU A 59 -0.09 12.56 6.67
CA LEU A 59 0.25 13.89 6.15
C LEU A 59 0.04 15.00 7.19
N SER A 60 -0.45 14.64 8.38
CA SER A 60 -0.78 15.55 9.47
C SER A 60 -0.55 14.88 10.83
N ASP A 61 -0.60 15.67 11.90
CA ASP A 61 -0.52 15.18 13.28
C ASP A 61 -1.73 14.33 13.70
N ASP A 62 -2.85 14.39 12.97
CA ASP A 62 -3.94 13.46 13.18
C ASP A 62 -3.56 12.08 12.64
N THR A 63 -3.30 11.17 13.56
CA THR A 63 -2.95 9.78 13.25
C THR A 63 -4.08 8.81 13.59
N SER A 64 -5.31 9.32 13.69
CA SER A 64 -6.54 8.54 13.90
C SER A 64 -6.90 7.74 12.64
N CYS A 65 -7.96 6.92 12.67
CA CYS A 65 -8.42 6.18 11.48
C CYS A 65 -8.95 7.09 10.36
N GLU A 66 -9.29 8.34 10.69
CA GLU A 66 -9.74 9.39 9.78
C GLU A 66 -8.60 10.32 9.34
N GLY A 67 -7.38 10.11 9.83
CA GLY A 67 -6.23 10.94 9.51
C GLY A 67 -5.85 10.85 8.04
N GLU A 68 -5.49 11.98 7.42
CA GLU A 68 -5.12 12.01 6.02
C GLU A 68 -3.77 11.30 5.81
N ILE A 69 -3.78 10.26 4.96
CA ILE A 69 -2.59 9.51 4.57
C ILE A 69 -2.30 9.65 3.08
N GLY A 70 -1.01 9.68 2.75
CA GLY A 70 -0.50 9.72 1.38
C GLY A 70 0.39 8.54 1.05
N ILE A 71 0.47 8.18 -0.23
CA ILE A 71 1.34 7.10 -0.70
C ILE A 71 2.80 7.55 -0.57
N ARG A 72 3.55 6.84 0.28
CA ARG A 72 4.99 7.00 0.43
C ARG A 72 5.77 6.16 -0.57
N GLU A 73 5.39 4.89 -0.71
CA GLU A 73 6.06 3.95 -1.61
C GLU A 73 5.11 2.83 -2.08
N VAL A 74 5.40 2.29 -3.27
CA VAL A 74 4.72 1.12 -3.84
C VAL A 74 5.78 0.17 -4.37
N SER A 75 5.60 -1.14 -4.14
CA SER A 75 6.57 -2.15 -4.53
C SER A 75 6.92 -2.05 -6.00
N GLY A 76 8.22 -2.07 -6.32
CA GLY A 76 8.72 -2.07 -7.70
C GLY A 76 8.59 -3.43 -8.41
N VAL A 77 8.09 -4.44 -7.71
CA VAL A 77 7.85 -5.80 -8.20
C VAL A 77 6.50 -6.29 -7.72
N ASP A 78 5.94 -7.26 -8.44
CA ASP A 78 4.74 -7.99 -8.03
C ASP A 78 5.16 -9.32 -7.38
N PHE A 79 4.33 -9.81 -6.46
CA PHE A 79 4.58 -11.02 -5.65
C PHE A 79 3.55 -12.11 -5.95
N MET A 80 3.93 -13.37 -5.65
CA MET A 80 3.06 -14.54 -5.85
C MET A 80 1.97 -14.67 -4.78
N ASP A 81 2.20 -14.11 -3.60
CA ASP A 81 1.29 -14.15 -2.45
C ASP A 81 1.34 -12.83 -1.67
N ASP A 82 0.34 -12.62 -0.81
CA ASP A 82 0.22 -11.44 0.02
C ASP A 82 1.27 -11.36 1.13
N GLY A 83 1.80 -12.50 1.59
CA GLY A 83 2.80 -12.56 2.64
C GLY A 83 4.11 -11.86 2.24
N HIS A 84 4.63 -12.18 1.05
CA HIS A 84 5.83 -11.50 0.53
C HIS A 84 5.58 -10.02 0.21
N ALA A 85 4.39 -9.67 -0.26
CA ALA A 85 4.02 -8.27 -0.48
C ALA A 85 4.01 -7.46 0.83
N LEU A 86 3.49 -8.06 1.90
CA LEU A 86 3.44 -7.45 3.22
C LEU A 86 4.83 -7.38 3.87
N GLU A 87 5.64 -8.43 3.73
CA GLU A 87 7.04 -8.42 4.17
C GLU A 87 7.82 -7.28 3.51
N TRP A 88 7.63 -7.10 2.20
CA TRP A 88 8.22 -5.97 1.48
C TRP A 88 7.74 -4.64 2.06
N ALA A 89 6.44 -4.47 2.31
CA ALA A 89 5.90 -3.21 2.83
C ALA A 89 6.43 -2.91 4.25
N MET A 90 6.55 -3.92 5.12
CA MET A 90 7.16 -3.78 6.45
C MET A 90 8.62 -3.32 6.38
N LYS A 91 9.42 -3.93 5.48
CA LYS A 91 10.84 -3.58 5.31
C LYS A 91 11.02 -2.13 4.84
N ASN A 92 10.14 -1.65 3.97
CA ASN A 92 10.23 -0.30 3.39
C ASN A 92 9.50 0.76 4.23
N ALA A 93 8.66 0.37 5.20
CA ALA A 93 8.07 1.30 6.15
C ALA A 93 9.11 1.88 7.14
N ASN A 94 10.11 1.07 7.51
CA ASN A 94 11.19 1.45 8.44
C ASN A 94 12.42 2.08 7.78
N ASN A 95 12.44 2.21 6.45
CA ASN A 95 13.52 2.83 5.70
C ASN A 95 13.22 4.32 5.43
#